data_AF-A0A7X4J8H2-F1
#
_entry.id   AF-A0A7X4J8H2-F1
#
_cell.length_a   1.000
_cell.length_b   1.000
_cell.length_c   1.000
_cell.angle_alpha   90.00
_cell.angle_beta   90.00
_cell.angle_gamma   90.00
#
_symmetry.space_group_name_H-M   'P 1'
#
loop_
_entity.id
_entity.type
_entity.pdbx_description
1 polymer ?
#
loop_
_entity_poly.entity_id
_entity_poly.type
_entity_poly.pdbx_seq_one_letter_code
_entity_poly.pdbx_strand_id
1 'polypeptide(L)'
;MIVPVGTRSLAILVLATGTLIATCGEAAVEPPPPANRAPVAEGAIADRSVRVGGADTLDVSGYFSDPDGDMLTYAVETSDAGVVTSTLVNSTVTLSGVAEGTANVTVVNGIA
;
A
#
# COMPACT_ATOMS: atom_id res chain seq x y z
N MET A 1 14.64 -1.49 -13.25
CA MET A 1 14.13 -0.70 -14.38
C MET A 1 14.78 0.68 -14.30
N ILE A 2 15.54 1.08 -15.31
CA ILE A 2 16.39 2.29 -15.30
C ILE A 2 15.58 3.44 -15.93
N VAL A 3 15.55 4.61 -15.28
CA VAL A 3 14.98 5.86 -15.82
C VAL A 3 16.11 6.91 -15.79
N PRO A 4 16.33 7.70 -16.87
CA PRO A 4 17.64 8.27 -17.25
C PRO A 4 18.18 9.42 -16.38
N VAL A 5 19.51 9.58 -16.44
CA VAL A 5 20.32 10.69 -15.87
C VAL A 5 20.00 12.03 -16.54
N GLY A 6 19.78 13.07 -15.73
CA GLY A 6 19.53 14.42 -16.21
C GLY A 6 20.72 14.98 -16.99
N THR A 7 20.49 15.45 -18.21
CA THR A 7 21.48 16.19 -18.98
C THR A 7 20.93 17.58 -19.30
N ARG A 8 21.64 18.65 -18.92
CA ARG A 8 21.42 20.00 -19.47
C ARG A 8 22.76 20.63 -19.81
N SER A 9 22.95 20.98 -21.08
CA SER A 9 24.06 21.82 -21.54
C SER A 9 23.56 23.23 -21.80
N LEU A 10 24.32 24.23 -21.35
CA LEU A 10 24.11 25.65 -21.62
C LEU A 10 25.30 26.15 -22.45
N ALA A 11 25.04 26.63 -23.67
CA ALA A 11 26.03 27.35 -24.46
C ALA A 11 25.54 28.79 -24.68
N ILE A 12 26.29 29.76 -24.17
CA ILE A 12 26.07 31.19 -24.38
C ILE A 12 27.30 31.75 -25.09
N LEU A 13 27.10 32.43 -26.21
CA LEU A 13 28.11 33.30 -26.82
C LEU A 13 27.44 34.61 -27.29
N VAL A 14 28.05 35.75 -26.93
CA VAL A 14 27.56 37.15 -27.06
C VAL A 14 28.42 37.86 -28.15
N LEU A 15 27.95 38.69 -29.11
CA LEU A 15 27.56 40.15 -29.11
C LEU A 15 27.16 40.53 -30.58
N ALA A 16 26.29 41.51 -30.92
CA ALA A 16 26.39 42.97 -30.70
C ALA A 16 25.02 43.70 -30.69
N THR A 17 25.00 44.81 -29.94
CA THR A 17 23.93 45.82 -29.75
C THR A 17 22.51 45.29 -29.53
N GLY A 18 22.25 44.81 -28.32
CA GLY A 18 20.91 44.59 -27.80
C GLY A 18 21.01 44.02 -26.40
N THR A 19 20.67 44.82 -25.39
CA THR A 19 20.68 44.45 -23.98
C THR A 19 19.91 43.15 -23.75
N LEU A 20 20.60 42.07 -23.39
CA LEU A 20 20.01 40.82 -22.91
C LEU A 20 19.83 40.94 -21.40
N ILE A 21 18.61 41.18 -20.94
CA ILE A 21 18.24 40.83 -19.56
C ILE A 21 17.88 39.34 -19.59
N ALA A 22 18.88 38.50 -19.41
CA ALA A 22 18.65 37.11 -19.08
C ALA A 22 18.21 37.05 -17.61
N THR A 23 16.90 37.12 -17.36
CA THR A 23 16.38 36.63 -16.09
C THR A 23 16.46 35.11 -16.17
N CYS A 24 17.56 34.52 -15.72
CA CYS A 24 17.52 33.12 -15.33
C CYS A 24 16.61 33.06 -14.10
N GLY A 25 15.31 32.84 -14.35
CA GLY A 25 14.42 32.39 -13.32
C GLY A 25 14.99 31.05 -12.85
N GLU A 26 15.62 31.05 -11.69
CA GLU A 26 15.91 29.83 -10.97
C GLU A 26 14.54 29.23 -10.65
N ALA A 27 14.07 28.32 -11.51
CA ALA A 27 12.91 27.52 -11.20
C ALA A 27 13.25 26.82 -9.89
N ALA A 28 12.54 27.18 -8.82
CA ALA A 28 12.71 26.53 -7.53
C ALA A 28 12.59 25.03 -7.77
N VAL A 29 13.70 24.31 -7.61
CA VAL A 29 13.69 22.85 -7.61
C VAL A 29 12.92 22.48 -6.36
N GLU A 30 11.66 22.11 -6.52
CA GLU A 30 10.87 21.57 -5.42
C GLU A 30 11.63 20.35 -4.87
N PRO A 31 11.82 20.23 -3.54
CA PRO A 31 12.47 19.05 -2.98
C PRO A 31 11.73 17.79 -3.47
N PRO A 32 12.45 16.67 -3.67
CA PRO A 32 11.80 15.43 -4.08
C PRO A 32 10.69 15.08 -3.08
N PRO A 33 9.56 14.51 -3.55
CA PRO A 33 8.49 14.09 -2.66
C PRO A 33 9.04 13.10 -1.62
N PRO A 34 8.45 13.07 -0.41
CA PRO A 34 8.85 12.11 0.60
C PRO A 34 8.74 10.67 0.07
N ALA A 35 9.61 9.79 0.57
CA ALA A 35 9.54 8.38 0.23
C ALA A 35 8.24 7.76 0.76
N ASN A 36 7.60 6.94 -0.07
CA ASN A 36 6.37 6.25 0.32
C ASN A 36 6.62 5.26 1.48
N ARG A 37 5.70 5.19 2.43
CA ARG A 37 5.81 4.30 3.59
C ARG A 37 4.99 3.04 3.36
N ALA A 38 5.36 1.97 4.07
CA ALA A 38 4.58 0.75 4.07
C ALA A 38 3.37 0.91 5.00
N PRO A 39 2.25 0.23 4.70
CA PRO A 39 1.09 0.28 5.56
C PRO A 39 1.30 -0.46 6.87
N VAL A 40 0.62 0.00 7.91
CA VAL A 40 0.78 -0.44 9.29
C VAL A 40 -0.48 -1.15 9.79
N ALA A 41 -0.29 -2.17 10.62
CA ALA A 41 -1.39 -2.84 11.32
C ALA A 41 -1.80 -2.02 12.54
N GLU A 42 -3.12 -1.90 12.73
CA GLU A 42 -3.76 -1.11 13.78
C GLU A 42 -4.62 -2.02 14.66
N GLY A 43 -4.42 -1.94 15.98
CA GLY A 43 -5.19 -2.71 16.96
C GLY A 43 -4.94 -4.22 16.91
N ALA A 44 -5.94 -4.98 17.35
CA ALA A 44 -5.92 -6.45 17.35
C ALA A 44 -7.26 -6.99 16.87
N ILE A 45 -7.23 -8.02 16.02
CA ILE A 45 -8.42 -8.76 15.61
C ILE A 45 -8.76 -9.74 16.74
N ALA A 46 -9.95 -9.62 17.31
CA ALA A 46 -10.41 -10.50 18.38
C ALA A 46 -10.67 -11.93 17.86
N ASP A 47 -10.44 -12.92 18.71
CA ASP A 47 -10.72 -14.33 18.42
C ASP A 47 -12.17 -14.53 17.99
N ARG A 48 -12.37 -15.43 17.01
CA ARG A 48 -13.68 -15.77 16.45
C ARG A 48 -14.00 -17.23 16.64
N SER A 49 -15.27 -17.52 16.91
CA SER A 49 -15.80 -18.89 16.97
C SER A 49 -16.79 -19.09 15.84
N VAL A 50 -16.47 -19.99 14.92
CA VAL A 50 -17.34 -20.35 13.78
C VAL A 50 -17.85 -21.76 14.01
N ARG A 51 -19.16 -21.97 13.83
CA ARG A 51 -19.74 -23.33 13.90
C ARG A 51 -19.33 -24.14 12.68
N VAL A 52 -19.20 -25.45 12.84
CA VAL A 52 -19.00 -26.38 11.71
C VAL A 52 -20.17 -26.24 10.72
N GLY A 53 -19.86 -26.05 9.45
CA GLY A 53 -20.83 -25.76 8.38
C GLY A 53 -21.40 -24.33 8.39
N GLY A 54 -20.98 -23.50 9.35
CA GLY A 54 -21.34 -22.09 9.44
C GLY A 54 -20.29 -21.17 8.82
N ALA A 55 -20.63 -19.89 8.74
CA ALA A 55 -19.73 -18.84 8.29
C ALA A 55 -19.79 -17.60 9.20
N ASP A 56 -18.68 -16.89 9.30
CA ASP A 56 -18.55 -15.57 9.94
C ASP A 56 -17.85 -14.62 8.98
N THR A 57 -18.20 -13.33 9.02
CA THR A 57 -17.58 -12.31 8.17
C THR A 57 -16.95 -11.21 9.01
N LEU A 58 -15.79 -10.73 8.55
CA LEU A 58 -15.03 -9.67 9.18
C LEU A 58 -14.52 -8.71 8.11
N ASP A 59 -14.84 -7.43 8.24
CA ASP A 59 -14.17 -6.38 7.47
C ASP A 59 -12.84 -6.02 8.14
N VAL A 60 -11.75 -6.17 7.39
CA VAL A 60 -10.39 -5.91 7.88
C VAL A 60 -9.90 -4.49 7.59
N SER A 61 -10.70 -3.68 6.88
CA SER A 61 -10.31 -2.33 6.44
C SER A 61 -9.91 -1.41 7.60
N GLY A 62 -10.51 -1.59 8.78
CA GLY A 62 -10.21 -0.79 9.97
C GLY A 62 -9.01 -1.25 10.79
N TYR A 63 -8.36 -2.35 10.41
CA TYR A 63 -7.20 -2.91 11.14
C TYR A 63 -5.87 -2.59 10.45
N PHE A 64 -5.90 -1.81 9.38
CA PHE A 64 -4.70 -1.40 8.66
C PHE A 64 -4.85 0.05 8.23
N SER A 65 -3.75 0.81 8.27
CA SER A 65 -3.71 2.18 7.77
C SER A 65 -2.46 2.41 6.92
N ASP A 66 -2.59 3.24 5.90
CA ASP A 66 -1.44 3.74 5.16
C ASP A 66 -1.17 5.20 5.55
N PRO A 67 0.03 5.55 6.07
CA PRO A 67 0.35 6.91 6.47
C PRO A 67 0.38 7.93 5.32
N ASP A 68 0.52 7.48 4.08
CA ASP A 68 0.56 8.30 2.86
C ASP A 68 -0.82 8.34 2.17
N GLY A 69 -1.78 7.55 2.65
CA GLY A 69 -3.15 7.49 2.15
C GLY A 69 -3.31 6.59 0.92
N ASP A 70 -2.33 5.71 0.67
CA ASP A 70 -2.38 4.78 -0.45
C ASP A 70 -3.50 3.75 -0.28
N MET A 71 -4.01 3.28 -1.43
CA MET A 71 -5.02 2.23 -1.44
C MET A 71 -4.41 0.89 -1.04
N LEU A 72 -5.00 0.27 -0.02
CA LEU A 72 -4.55 -1.00 0.52
C LEU A 72 -5.10 -2.20 -0.24
N THR A 73 -4.25 -3.22 -0.40
CA THR A 73 -4.63 -4.57 -0.78
C THR A 73 -4.47 -5.51 0.41
N TYR A 74 -5.27 -6.58 0.43
CA TYR A 74 -5.25 -7.56 1.51
C TYR A 74 -5.06 -8.97 0.95
N ALA A 75 -4.47 -9.83 1.77
CA ALA A 75 -4.39 -11.27 1.57
C ALA A 75 -4.75 -11.97 2.87
N VAL A 76 -5.31 -13.18 2.78
CA VAL A 76 -5.70 -13.99 3.94
C VAL A 76 -5.18 -15.41 3.79
N GLU A 77 -4.63 -15.95 4.87
CA GLU A 77 -4.10 -17.30 4.94
C GLU A 77 -4.61 -17.99 6.21
N THR A 78 -4.95 -19.28 6.11
CA THR A 78 -5.32 -20.13 7.25
C THR A 78 -4.22 -21.14 7.52
N SER A 79 -3.91 -21.37 8.80
CA SER A 79 -2.94 -22.40 9.20
C SER A 79 -3.46 -23.82 8.99
N ASP A 80 -4.79 -24.01 8.99
CA ASP A 80 -5.43 -25.31 8.81
C ASP A 80 -6.78 -25.19 8.09
N ALA A 81 -6.76 -25.45 6.78
CA ALA A 81 -7.94 -25.45 5.92
C ALA A 81 -8.90 -26.61 6.21
N GLY A 82 -8.48 -27.64 6.95
CA GLY A 82 -9.34 -28.73 7.42
C GLY A 82 -10.25 -28.32 8.57
N VAL A 83 -9.90 -27.27 9.30
CA VAL A 83 -10.68 -26.70 10.42
C VAL A 83 -11.47 -25.48 9.97
N VAL A 84 -10.81 -24.51 9.33
CA VAL A 84 -11.46 -23.29 8.83
C VAL A 84 -10.87 -22.88 7.48
N THR A 85 -11.74 -22.54 6.54
CA THR A 85 -11.34 -21.93 5.27
C THR A 85 -11.62 -20.44 5.30
N SER A 86 -10.79 -19.67 4.60
CA SER A 86 -10.91 -18.22 4.52
C SER A 86 -10.96 -17.77 3.07
N THR A 87 -11.91 -16.92 2.72
CA THR A 87 -11.96 -16.22 1.44
C THR A 87 -11.96 -14.72 1.67
N LEU A 88 -11.36 -13.96 0.75
CA LEU A 88 -11.28 -12.52 0.83
C LEU A 88 -11.89 -11.90 -0.43
N VAL A 89 -12.78 -10.94 -0.22
CA VAL A 89 -13.36 -10.12 -1.29
C VAL A 89 -13.20 -8.66 -0.87
N ASN A 90 -12.38 -7.91 -1.61
CA ASN A 90 -11.96 -6.56 -1.26
C ASN A 90 -11.29 -6.52 0.12
N SER A 91 -11.99 -6.06 1.16
CA SER A 91 -11.55 -6.02 2.55
C SER A 91 -12.35 -6.95 3.47
N THR A 92 -13.32 -7.69 2.94
CA THR A 92 -14.16 -8.58 3.75
C THR A 92 -13.63 -10.01 3.69
N VAL A 93 -13.16 -10.49 4.84
CA VAL A 93 -12.79 -11.89 5.05
C VAL A 93 -14.05 -12.67 5.44
N THR A 94 -14.29 -13.78 4.75
CA THR A 94 -15.31 -14.76 5.12
C THR A 94 -14.63 -16.02 5.63
N LEU A 95 -14.91 -16.39 6.86
CA LEU A 95 -14.44 -17.61 7.51
C LEU A 95 -15.53 -18.66 7.43
N SER A 96 -15.21 -19.85 6.93
CA SER A 96 -16.15 -20.97 6.84
C SER A 96 -15.63 -22.16 7.66
N GLY A 97 -16.43 -22.57 8.65
CA GLY A 97 -16.09 -23.67 9.55
C GLY A 97 -16.23 -25.02 8.85
N VAL A 98 -15.15 -25.79 8.83
CA VAL A 98 -15.08 -27.09 8.14
C VAL A 98 -15.17 -28.25 9.12
N ALA A 99 -14.42 -28.19 10.23
CA ALA A 99 -14.41 -29.21 11.27
C ALA A 99 -14.15 -28.57 12.64
N GLU A 100 -14.39 -29.34 13.71
CA GLU A 100 -14.04 -28.91 15.08
C GLU A 100 -12.51 -28.86 15.23
N GLY A 101 -12.01 -27.75 15.78
CA GLY A 101 -10.58 -27.54 15.98
C GLY A 101 -10.25 -26.08 16.22
N THR A 102 -8.96 -25.76 16.20
CA THR A 102 -8.44 -24.39 16.28
C THR A 102 -7.49 -24.16 15.12
N ALA A 103 -7.67 -23.04 14.42
CA ALA A 103 -6.81 -22.61 13.34
C ALA A 103 -6.51 -21.12 13.49
N ASN A 104 -5.31 -20.72 13.09
CA ASN A 104 -4.91 -19.31 13.04
C ASN A 104 -5.16 -18.79 11.63
N VAL A 105 -5.84 -17.65 11.53
CA VAL A 105 -6.04 -16.95 10.26
C VAL A 105 -5.23 -15.67 10.29
N THR A 106 -4.32 -15.54 9.34
CA THR A 106 -3.43 -14.38 9.19
C THR A 106 -3.92 -13.51 8.06
N VAL A 107 -4.02 -12.20 8.31
CA VAL A 107 -4.31 -11.20 7.30
C VAL A 107 -3.06 -10.37 7.06
N VAL A 108 -2.68 -10.22 5.79
CA VAL A 108 -1.52 -9.45 5.36
C VAL A 108 -2.01 -8.27 4.53
N ASN A 109 -1.46 -7.09 4.78
CA ASN A 109 -1.73 -5.86 4.04
C ASN A 109 -0.58 -5.51 3.07
N GLY A 110 -0.90 -4.83 1.98
CA GLY A 110 0.05 -4.31 0.99
C GLY A 110 -0.47 -3.08 0.28
N ILE A 111 0.35 -2.48 -0.58
CA ILE A 111 -0.02 -1.34 -1.45
C ILE A 111 -0.37 -1.91 -2.83
N ALA A 112 -1.42 -1.38 -3.46
CA ALA A 112 -1.90 -1.78 -4.78
C ALA A 112 -0.92 -1.45 -5.93
#